data_AF-A0A7C6P8S1-F1
#
_entry.id   AF-A0A7C6P8S1-F1
#
_cell.length_a   1.000
_cell.length_b   1.000
_cell.length_c   1.000
_cell.angle_alpha   90.00
_cell.angle_beta   90.00
_cell.angle_gamma   90.00
#
_symmetry.space_group_name_H-M   'P 1'
#
loop_
_entity.id
_entity.type
_entity.pdbx_description
1 polymer ?
#
loop_
_entity_poly.entity_id
_entity_poly.type
_entity_poly.pdbx_seq_one_letter_code
_entity_poly.pdbx_strand_id
1 'polypeptide(L)'
;MEDLPAKLVADHVLSARNLPEAEQTGKLNYLLERFEKDILLSALKIHPSIRKAASALGINPSTLSRKLKKYGIDQQGKSLTIGGSVGKNKLQIT
;
A
#
# COMPACT_ATOMS: atom_id res chain seq x y z
N MET A 1 -33.89 -12.40 18.37
CA MET A 1 -32.65 -12.20 17.57
C MET A 1 -31.79 -11.27 18.40
N GLU A 2 -30.78 -11.83 19.04
CA GLU A 2 -29.83 -11.04 19.84
C GLU A 2 -28.80 -10.51 18.85
N ASP A 3 -28.90 -9.22 18.51
CA ASP A 3 -27.98 -8.58 17.58
C ASP A 3 -26.56 -8.68 18.16
N LEU A 4 -25.67 -9.30 17.39
CA LEU A 4 -24.26 -9.42 17.73
C LEU A 4 -23.71 -8.03 18.08
N PRO A 5 -23.10 -7.85 19.26
CA PRO A 5 -22.69 -6.52 19.70
C PRO A 5 -21.65 -5.94 18.74
N ALA A 6 -21.91 -4.71 18.27
CA ALA A 6 -21.07 -4.00 17.29
C ALA A 6 -19.57 -3.95 17.67
N LYS A 7 -19.29 -4.06 18.98
CA LYS A 7 -17.94 -4.14 19.52
C LYS A 7 -17.16 -5.38 19.06
N LEU A 8 -17.82 -6.55 18.96
CA LEU A 8 -17.17 -7.77 18.46
C LEU A 8 -16.93 -7.74 16.95
N VAL A 9 -17.79 -7.07 16.19
CA VAL A 9 -17.60 -6.88 14.74
C VAL A 9 -16.40 -5.98 14.48
N ALA A 10 -16.31 -4.86 15.21
CA ALA A 10 -15.16 -3.97 15.14
C ALA A 10 -13.86 -4.70 15.55
N ASP A 11 -13.89 -5.47 16.65
CA ASP A 11 -12.74 -6.25 17.10
C ASP A 11 -12.34 -7.33 16.11
N HIS A 12 -13.26 -7.95 15.37
CA HIS A 12 -12.92 -8.96 14.36
C HIS A 12 -12.34 -8.35 13.07
N VAL A 13 -12.84 -7.18 12.66
CA VAL A 13 -12.28 -6.41 11.54
C VAL A 13 -10.88 -5.87 11.89
N LEU A 14 -10.64 -5.54 13.16
CA LEU A 14 -9.35 -5.02 13.65
C LEU A 14 -8.38 -6.14 14.11
N SER A 15 -8.88 -7.33 14.48
CA SER A 15 -8.08 -8.51 14.89
C SER A 15 -7.59 -9.31 13.69
N ALA A 16 -6.53 -8.80 13.07
CA ALA A 16 -5.28 -9.57 12.92
C ALA A 16 -5.30 -11.00 12.30
N ARG A 17 -6.26 -11.41 11.46
CA ARG A 17 -6.23 -12.76 10.83
C ARG A 17 -5.67 -12.83 9.41
N ASN A 18 -5.09 -11.75 8.87
CA ASN A 18 -4.37 -11.79 7.58
C ASN A 18 -3.12 -10.89 7.56
N LEU A 19 -2.47 -10.69 8.71
CA LEU A 19 -1.17 -10.03 8.74
C LEU A 19 -0.10 -11.13 8.64
N PRO A 20 0.80 -11.10 7.64
CA PRO A 20 1.90 -12.05 7.61
C PRO A 20 2.70 -11.93 8.91
N GLU A 21 2.98 -13.07 9.57
CA GLU A 21 3.55 -13.14 10.92
C GLU A 21 4.83 -12.32 11.11
N ALA A 22 5.57 -12.04 10.03
CA ALA A 22 6.78 -11.23 10.00
C ALA A 22 6.59 -9.74 10.38
N GLU A 23 5.36 -9.22 10.46
CA GLU A 23 5.10 -7.77 10.63
C GLU A 23 4.55 -7.36 12.02
N GLN A 24 4.55 -8.26 13.01
CA GLN A 24 3.97 -7.98 14.34
C GLN A 24 4.76 -6.97 15.19
N THR A 25 6.07 -6.79 14.97
CA THR A 25 6.90 -5.74 15.60
C THR A 25 6.70 -4.34 15.01
N GLY A 26 5.79 -4.18 14.04
CA GLY A 26 5.63 -2.94 13.26
C GLY A 26 4.19 -2.51 13.03
N LYS A 27 3.21 -2.91 13.85
CA LYS A 27 1.77 -2.64 13.59
C LYS A 27 1.46 -1.18 13.23
N LEU A 28 2.03 -0.20 13.93
CA LEU A 28 1.85 1.21 13.59
C LEU A 28 2.48 1.56 12.23
N ASN A 29 3.73 1.16 12.01
CA ASN A 29 4.43 1.41 10.76
C ASN A 29 3.70 0.78 9.57
N TYR A 30 3.23 -0.46 9.73
CA TYR A 30 2.41 -1.15 8.74
C TYR A 30 1.11 -0.38 8.43
N LEU A 31 0.38 0.04 9.47
CA LEU A 31 -0.87 0.78 9.28
C LEU A 31 -0.63 2.12 8.58
N LEU A 32 0.45 2.83 8.93
CA LEU A 32 0.85 4.07 8.27
C LEU A 32 1.23 3.82 6.80
N GLU A 33 1.99 2.77 6.49
CA GLU A 33 2.34 2.42 5.11
C GLU A 33 1.11 2.03 4.30
N ARG A 34 0.18 1.28 4.90
CA ARG A 34 -1.07 0.90 4.23
C ARG A 34 -1.92 2.13 3.94
N PHE A 35 -2.11 2.98 4.94
CA PHE A 35 -2.87 4.21 4.81
C PHE A 35 -2.24 5.15 3.77
N GLU A 36 -0.92 5.28 3.78
CA GLU A 36 -0.19 6.03 2.76
C GLU A 36 -0.43 5.46 1.36
N LYS A 37 -0.33 4.14 1.16
CA LYS A 37 -0.62 3.49 -0.13
C LYS A 37 -2.04 3.82 -0.61
N ASP A 38 -3.03 3.74 0.27
CA ASP A 38 -4.44 3.97 -0.08
C ASP A 38 -4.69 5.42 -0.50
N ILE A 39 -4.05 6.39 0.15
CA ILE A 39 -4.08 7.82 -0.24
C ILE A 39 -3.45 8.01 -1.63
N LEU A 40 -2.27 7.44 -1.86
CA LEU A 40 -1.56 7.58 -3.13
C LEU A 40 -2.36 7.00 -4.30
N LEU A 41 -2.97 5.82 -4.11
CA LEU A 41 -3.83 5.19 -5.10
C LEU A 41 -5.07 6.04 -5.40
N SER A 42 -5.69 6.59 -4.36
CA SER A 42 -6.87 7.45 -4.52
C SER A 42 -6.55 8.70 -5.33
N ALA A 43 -5.42 9.36 -5.04
CA ALA A 43 -4.98 10.53 -5.80
C ALA A 43 -4.68 10.21 -7.28
N LEU A 44 -4.07 9.06 -7.57
CA LEU A 44 -3.79 8.63 -8.95
C LEU A 44 -5.05 8.25 -9.73
N LYS A 45 -6.11 7.78 -9.06
CA LYS A 45 -7.40 7.50 -9.70
C LYS A 45 -8.13 8.78 -10.10
N ILE A 46 -8.05 9.81 -9.26
CA ILE A 46 -8.76 11.09 -9.47
C ILE A 46 -8.02 11.96 -10.49
N HIS A 47 -6.67 11.97 -10.44
CA HIS A 47 -5.86 12.87 -11.24
C HIS A 47 -5.11 12.14 -12.35
N PRO A 48 -5.15 12.63 -13.60
CA PRO A 48 -4.61 11.93 -14.76
C PRO A 48 -3.08 11.92 -14.85
N SER A 49 -2.38 12.67 -13.99
CA SER A 49 -0.92 12.73 -14.02
C SER A 49 -0.31 12.84 -12.63
N ILE A 50 0.91 12.31 -12.49
CA ILE A 50 1.71 12.38 -11.25
C ILE A 50 1.86 13.82 -10.76
N ARG A 51 2.07 14.79 -11.66
CA ARG A 51 2.20 16.20 -11.27
C ARG A 51 0.92 16.74 -10.65
N LYS A 52 -0.25 16.42 -11.22
CA LYS A 52 -1.55 16.84 -10.69
C LYS A 52 -1.85 16.14 -9.36
N ALA A 53 -1.61 14.83 -9.27
CA ALA A 53 -1.77 14.07 -8.04
C ALA A 53 -0.85 14.59 -6.91
N ALA A 54 0.42 14.89 -7.20
CA ALA A 54 1.36 15.44 -6.24
C ALA A 54 0.93 16.83 -5.76
N SER A 55 0.45 17.69 -6.66
CA SER A 55 -0.10 19.00 -6.33
C SER A 55 -1.31 18.89 -5.41
N ALA A 56 -2.22 17.95 -5.67
CA ALA A 56 -3.41 17.72 -4.84
C ALA A 56 -3.05 17.20 -3.43
N LEU A 57 -1.98 16.39 -3.34
CA LEU A 57 -1.46 15.88 -2.07
C LEU A 57 -0.52 16.87 -1.34
N GLY A 58 -0.21 18.02 -1.95
CA GLY A 58 0.71 19.00 -1.37
C GLY A 58 2.16 18.53 -1.25
N ILE A 59 2.59 17.59 -2.10
CA ILE A 59 3.97 17.05 -2.10
C ILE A 59 4.70 17.32 -3.42
N ASN A 60 6.03 17.24 -3.40
CA ASN A 60 6.81 17.33 -4.63
C ASN A 60 6.55 16.12 -5.54
N PRO A 61 6.45 16.28 -6.87
CA PRO A 61 6.31 15.17 -7.81
C PRO A 61 7.40 14.09 -7.69
N SER A 62 8.62 14.47 -7.33
CA SER A 62 9.72 13.53 -7.09
C SER A 62 9.51 12.70 -5.82
N THR A 63 8.92 13.28 -4.77
CA THR A 63 8.52 12.57 -3.54
C THR A 63 7.44 11.54 -3.84
N LEU A 64 6.40 11.94 -4.60
CA LEU A 64 5.36 11.03 -5.04
C LEU A 64 5.97 9.86 -5.83
N SER A 65 6.83 10.16 -6.80
CA SER A 65 7.49 9.14 -7.63
C SER A 65 8.32 8.15 -6.80
N ARG A 66 9.06 8.63 -5.79
CA ARG A 66 9.82 7.75 -4.88
C ARG A 66 8.90 6.84 -4.07
N LYS A 67 7.77 7.36 -3.57
CA LYS A 67 6.79 6.58 -2.81
C LYS A 67 6.09 5.52 -3.68
N LEU A 68 5.70 5.87 -4.91
CA LEU A 68 5.13 4.91 -5.86
C LEU A 68 6.10 3.76 -6.16
N LYS A 69 7.39 4.07 -6.36
CA LYS A 69 8.44 3.05 -6.53
C LYS A 69 8.61 2.18 -5.29
N LYS A 70 8.64 2.78 -4.08
CA LYS A 70 8.73 2.03 -2.80
C LYS A 70 7.60 1.00 -2.68
N TYR A 71 6.41 1.35 -3.14
CA TYR A 71 5.22 0.52 -2.99
C TYR A 71 4.85 -0.31 -4.23
N GLY A 72 5.64 -0.25 -5.30
CA GLY A 72 5.35 -0.99 -6.54
C GLY A 72 4.05 -0.56 -7.23
N ILE A 73 3.66 0.71 -7.09
CA ILE A 73 2.46 1.27 -7.70
C ILE A 73 2.82 1.89 -9.05
N ASP A 74 2.12 1.49 -10.11
CA ASP A 74 2.29 2.10 -11.43
C ASP A 74 1.55 3.45 -11.54
N GLN A 75 1.94 4.28 -12.51
CA GLN A 75 1.39 5.61 -12.76
C GLN A 75 -0.12 5.60 -13.05
N GLN A 76 -0.68 4.44 -13.41
CA GLN A 76 -2.11 4.23 -13.64
C GLN A 76 -2.88 3.83 -12.35
N GLY A 77 -2.25 3.88 -11.18
CA GLY A 77 -2.89 3.48 -9.91
C GLY A 77 -3.21 1.99 -9.82
N LYS A 78 -2.54 1.16 -10.62
CA LYS A 78 -2.65 -0.30 -10.59
C LYS A 78 -1.58 -0.85 -9.64
N SER A 79 -2.01 -1.63 -8.65
CA SER A 79 -1.09 -2.44 -7.84
C SER A 79 -0.54 -3.52 -8.74
N LEU A 80 0.77 -3.52 -9.00
CA LEU A 80 1.42 -4.66 -9.62
C LEU A 80 1.27 -5.83 -8.65
N THR A 81 0.48 -6.84 -9.01
CA THR A 81 0.47 -8.11 -8.28
C THR A 81 1.83 -8.76 -8.48
N ILE A 82 2.80 -8.43 -7.63
CA ILE A 82 3.98 -9.26 -7.47
C ILE A 82 3.52 -10.45 -6.63
N GLY A 83 2.79 -11.37 -7.28
CA GLY A 83 2.68 -12.73 -6.79
C GLY A 83 4.09 -13.28 -6.70
N GLY A 84 4.45 -13.88 -5.56
CA GLY A 84 5.80 -14.35 -5.29
C GLY A 84 6.35 -15.18 -6.45
N SER A 85 7.46 -14.73 -7.02
CA SER A 85 8.29 -15.56 -7.88
C SER A 85 9.73 -15.04 -7.85
N VAL A 86 10.54 -15.81 -7.12
CA VAL A 86 11.86 -16.29 -7.54
C VAL A 86 12.95 -15.25 -7.78
N GLY A 87 13.93 -15.28 -6.86
CA GLY A 87 15.34 -15.39 -7.21
C GLY A 87 15.92 -14.28 -8.09
N LYS A 88 16.61 -13.34 -7.47
CA LYS A 88 17.66 -12.57 -8.16
C LYS A 88 18.79 -13.54 -8.54
N ASN A 89 18.66 -14.22 -9.68
CA ASN A 89 19.80 -14.78 -10.37
C ASN A 89 20.00 -14.02 -11.68
N LYS A 90 20.94 -13.09 -11.67
CA LYS A 90 21.52 -12.55 -12.90
C LYS A 90 22.94 -13.08 -12.99
N LEU A 91 23.00 -14.29 -13.52
CA LEU A 91 24.04 -14.87 -14.37
C LEU A 91 25.24 -13.93 -14.65
N GLN A 92 26.42 -14.36 -14.20
CA GLN A 92 27.69 -14.12 -14.89
C GLN A 92 27.59 -14.73 -16.29
N ILE A 93 27.99 -14.04 -17.36
CA ILE A 93 28.66 -14.63 -18.53
C ILE A 93 29.59 -13.58 -19.18
N THR A 94 30.87 -13.95 -19.17
CA THR A 94 32.03 -13.65 -20.04
C THR A 94 32.37 -12.20 -20.40
#